data_AF-A0AAW1V7N1-F1
#
_entry.id   AF-A0AAW1V7N1-F1
#
_cell.length_a   1.000
_cell.length_b   1.000
_cell.length_c   1.000
_cell.angle_alpha   90.00
_cell.angle_beta   90.00
_cell.angle_gamma   90.00
#
_symmetry.space_group_name_H-M   'P 1'
#
loop_
_entity.id
_entity.type
_entity.pdbx_description
1 polymer ?
#
loop_
_entity_poly.entity_id
_entity_poly.type
_entity_poly.pdbx_seq_one_letter_code
_entity_poly.pdbx_strand_id
1 'polypeptide(L)'
;MICHSLVLNFGMQYATTIGTSYQSFLTTASWCSMTTALLIFCYIVCPRSLGLIRQSIFETAFNTIAAFSYILACSYLGYAVHMFLQPLAIVSSMIQAYPAVSTAYILGTFVALLYGYDAWKSWTIYRNFR
;
A
#
# COMPACT_ATOMS: atom_id res chain seq x y z
N MET A 1 1.44 5.17 6.67
CA MET A 1 0.80 6.04 7.68
C MET A 1 -0.04 7.14 7.04
N ILE A 2 0.52 7.95 6.12
CA ILE A 2 -0.20 9.03 5.42
C ILE A 2 -1.44 8.54 4.65
N CYS A 3 -1.34 7.43 3.92
CA CYS A 3 -2.49 6.84 3.23
C CYS A 3 -3.59 6.37 4.20
N HIS A 4 -3.23 5.87 5.37
CA HIS A 4 -4.19 5.41 6.39
C HIS A 4 -4.94 6.60 6.99
N SER A 5 -4.24 7.70 7.31
CA SER A 5 -4.84 8.93 7.85
C SER A 5 -5.70 9.68 6.83
N LEU A 6 -5.28 9.76 5.55
CA LEU A 6 -6.10 10.38 4.49
C LEU A 6 -7.39 9.60 4.28
N VAL A 7 -7.29 8.28 4.22
CA VAL A 7 -8.42 7.38 3.97
C VAL A 7 -9.38 7.39 5.15
N LEU A 8 -8.90 7.36 6.40
CA LEU A 8 -9.78 7.48 7.58
C LEU A 8 -10.45 8.85 7.73
N ASN A 9 -9.75 9.96 7.47
CA ASN A 9 -10.33 11.30 7.65
C ASN A 9 -11.25 11.71 6.51
N PHE A 10 -10.93 11.34 5.26
CA PHE A 10 -11.69 11.77 4.09
C PHE A 10 -12.57 10.67 3.48
N GLY A 11 -12.26 9.40 3.72
CA GLY A 11 -12.96 8.26 3.14
C GLY A 11 -14.01 7.61 4.05
N MET A 12 -14.00 7.83 5.37
CA MET A 12 -15.05 7.29 6.26
C MET A 12 -16.46 7.77 5.89
N GLN A 13 -16.61 9.01 5.41
CA GLN A 13 -17.90 9.55 4.96
C GLN A 13 -18.40 8.92 3.66
N TYR A 14 -17.52 8.26 2.89
CA TYR A 14 -17.80 7.65 1.59
C TYR A 14 -17.56 6.14 1.58
N ALA A 15 -17.35 5.55 2.76
CA ALA A 15 -17.08 4.13 2.92
C ALA A 15 -18.25 3.25 2.44
N THR A 16 -19.48 3.75 2.53
CA THR A 16 -20.70 3.08 2.01
C THR A 16 -20.79 3.12 0.48
N THR A 17 -20.31 4.18 -0.18
CA THR A 17 -20.33 4.34 -1.65
C THR A 17 -19.14 3.67 -2.35
N ILE A 18 -17.95 3.69 -1.73
CA ILE A 18 -16.73 3.06 -2.27
C ILE A 18 -16.69 1.56 -1.92
N GLY A 19 -17.42 1.16 -0.88
CA GLY A 19 -17.69 -0.23 -0.53
C GLY A 19 -16.44 -1.03 -0.18
N THR A 20 -16.37 -2.27 -0.65
CA THR A 20 -15.31 -3.23 -0.33
C THR A 20 -13.93 -2.83 -0.86
N SER A 21 -13.85 -1.98 -1.89
CA SER A 21 -12.57 -1.50 -2.42
C SER A 21 -11.77 -0.68 -1.41
N TYR A 22 -12.47 0.08 -0.57
CA TYR A 22 -11.89 0.86 0.52
C TYR A 22 -11.32 -0.03 1.64
N GLN A 23 -12.06 -1.07 2.03
CA GLN A 23 -11.64 -2.03 3.06
C GLN A 23 -10.43 -2.85 2.58
N SER A 24 -10.41 -3.27 1.32
CA SER A 24 -9.27 -3.99 0.73
C SER A 24 -8.00 -3.13 0.69
N PHE A 25 -8.12 -1.84 0.36
CA PHE A 25 -6.97 -0.92 0.40
C PHE A 25 -6.45 -0.70 1.83
N LEU A 26 -7.34 -0.48 2.80
CA LEU A 26 -6.97 -0.29 4.20
C LEU A 26 -6.29 -1.52 4.81
N THR A 27 -6.84 -2.70 4.58
CA THR A 27 -6.28 -3.96 5.09
C THR A 27 -4.90 -4.21 4.49
N THR A 28 -4.74 -4.04 3.18
CA THR A 28 -3.45 -4.16 2.48
C THR A 28 -2.42 -3.17 3.05
N ALA A 29 -2.81 -1.90 3.24
CA ALA A 29 -1.93 -0.89 3.79
C ALA A 29 -1.50 -1.17 5.23
N SER A 30 -2.45 -1.68 6.05
CA SER A 30 -2.20 -2.06 7.44
C SER A 30 -1.27 -3.26 7.54
N TRP A 31 -1.52 -4.29 6.74
CA TRP A 31 -0.67 -5.48 6.66
C TRP A 31 0.76 -5.12 6.28
N CYS A 32 0.96 -4.29 5.26
CA CYS A 32 2.30 -3.88 4.84
C CYS A 32 3.02 -3.03 5.89
N SER A 33 2.30 -2.17 6.62
CA SER A 33 2.89 -1.39 7.71
C SER A 33 3.29 -2.26 8.90
N MET A 34 2.51 -3.31 9.19
CA MET A 34 2.80 -4.24 10.27
C MET A 34 4.00 -5.12 9.94
N THR A 35 4.12 -5.61 8.69
CA THR A 35 5.26 -6.41 8.25
C THR A 35 6.56 -5.59 8.24
N THR A 36 6.54 -4.35 7.75
CA THR A 36 7.71 -3.47 7.81
C THR A 36 8.10 -3.13 9.25
N ALA A 37 7.14 -2.87 10.14
CA ALA A 37 7.43 -2.66 11.56
C ALA A 37 8.06 -3.91 12.22
N LEU A 38 7.56 -5.11 11.91
CA LEU A 38 8.12 -6.37 12.39
C LEU A 38 9.55 -6.60 11.88
N LEU A 39 9.82 -6.30 10.61
CA LEU A 39 11.17 -6.38 10.04
C LEU A 39 12.11 -5.43 10.79
N ILE A 40 11.74 -4.16 10.94
CA ILE A 40 12.55 -3.15 11.66
C ILE A 40 12.77 -3.58 13.12
N PHE A 41 11.74 -4.10 13.78
CA PHE A 41 11.86 -4.60 15.14
C PHE A 41 12.84 -5.78 15.23
N CYS A 42 12.77 -6.72 14.29
CA CYS A 42 13.70 -7.84 14.20
C CYS A 42 15.15 -7.37 13.94
N TYR A 43 15.30 -6.35 13.09
CA TYR A 43 16.57 -5.67 12.81
C TYR A 43 17.20 -5.07 14.08
N ILE A 44 16.40 -4.46 14.96
CA ILE A 44 16.87 -3.83 16.21
C ILE A 44 17.19 -4.87 17.29
N VAL A 45 16.30 -5.86 17.48
CA VAL A 45 16.41 -6.82 18.59
C VAL A 45 17.49 -7.88 18.33
N CYS A 46 17.73 -8.27 17.08
CA CYS A 46 18.61 -9.39 16.76
C CYS A 46 19.66 -9.03 15.68
N PRO A 47 20.70 -8.25 16.02
CA PRO A 47 21.76 -7.89 15.08
C PRO A 47 22.54 -9.11 14.56
N ARG A 48 22.53 -10.25 15.28
CA ARG A 48 23.13 -11.51 14.80
C ARG A 48 22.33 -12.21 13.70
N SER A 49 21.02 -11.94 13.57
CA SER A 49 20.17 -12.48 12.50
C SER A 49 20.18 -11.64 11.22
N LEU A 50 20.92 -10.53 11.18
CA LEU A 50 21.08 -9.67 10.01
C LEU A 50 21.54 -10.44 8.76
N GLY A 51 22.45 -11.40 8.93
CA GLY A 51 22.93 -12.25 7.83
C GLY A 51 21.85 -13.20 7.30
N LEU A 52 21.10 -13.85 8.20
CA LEU A 52 20.04 -14.80 7.83
C LEU A 52 18.82 -14.10 7.22
N ILE A 53 18.46 -12.90 7.69
CA ILE A 53 17.33 -12.13 7.16
C ILE A 53 17.66 -11.55 5.79
N ARG A 54 18.87 -10.98 5.59
CA ARG A 54 19.31 -10.49 4.27
C ARG A 54 19.52 -11.60 3.23
N GLN A 55 19.82 -12.83 3.68
CA GLN A 55 19.84 -14.01 2.81
C GLN A 55 18.46 -14.66 2.63
N SER A 56 17.45 -14.24 3.39
CA SER A 56 16.13 -14.84 3.28
C SER A 56 15.42 -14.32 2.04
N ILE A 57 15.00 -15.24 1.17
CA ILE A 57 14.05 -14.99 0.07
C ILE A 57 12.75 -14.34 0.60
N PHE A 58 12.50 -14.48 1.90
CA PHE A 58 11.37 -13.91 2.62
C PHE A 58 11.27 -12.39 2.43
N GLU A 59 12.34 -11.61 2.65
CA GLU A 59 12.24 -10.14 2.51
C GLU A 59 11.88 -9.73 1.07
N THR A 60 12.49 -10.38 0.08
CA THR A 60 12.17 -10.15 -1.33
C THR A 60 10.77 -10.62 -1.72
N ALA A 61 10.33 -11.79 -1.28
CA ALA A 61 9.02 -12.35 -1.60
C ALA A 61 7.89 -11.57 -0.93
N PHE A 62 8.08 -11.12 0.31
CA PHE A 62 7.11 -10.29 1.00
C PHE A 62 6.99 -8.91 0.37
N ASN A 63 8.11 -8.26 0.02
CA ASN A 63 8.05 -6.96 -0.65
C ASN A 63 7.47 -7.04 -2.07
N THR A 64 7.70 -8.12 -2.83
CA THR A 64 7.04 -8.28 -4.13
C THR A 64 5.54 -8.52 -3.98
N ILE A 65 5.10 -9.40 -3.08
CA ILE A 65 3.68 -9.65 -2.81
C ILE A 65 2.99 -8.37 -2.30
N ALA A 66 3.66 -7.61 -1.43
CA ALA A 66 3.18 -6.30 -0.97
C ALA A 66 3.03 -5.31 -2.13
N ALA A 67 4.00 -5.23 -3.04
CA ALA A 67 3.91 -4.38 -4.22
C ALA A 67 2.75 -4.78 -5.14
N PHE A 68 2.59 -6.08 -5.45
CA PHE A 68 1.50 -6.57 -6.29
C PHE A 68 0.12 -6.31 -5.66
N SER A 69 -0.03 -6.60 -4.36
CA SER A 69 -1.29 -6.35 -3.64
C SER A 69 -1.62 -4.87 -3.57
N TYR A 70 -0.63 -3.98 -3.38
CA TYR A 70 -0.84 -2.54 -3.45
C TYR A 70 -1.27 -2.06 -4.85
N ILE A 71 -0.63 -2.53 -5.92
CA ILE A 71 -1.01 -2.17 -7.30
C ILE A 71 -2.44 -2.61 -7.59
N LEU A 72 -2.80 -3.84 -7.22
CA LEU A 72 -4.16 -4.36 -7.39
C LEU A 72 -5.19 -3.57 -6.58
N ALA A 73 -4.89 -3.27 -5.31
CA ALA A 73 -5.76 -2.48 -4.46
C ALA A 73 -5.94 -1.04 -4.96
N CYS A 74 -4.86 -0.39 -5.44
CA CYS A 74 -4.92 0.96 -6.03
C CYS A 74 -5.70 0.97 -7.33
N SER A 75 -5.51 -0.03 -8.19
CA SER A 75 -6.25 -0.17 -9.46
C SER A 75 -7.75 -0.38 -9.20
N TYR A 76 -8.09 -1.25 -8.24
CA TYR A 76 -9.47 -1.50 -7.85
C TYR A 76 -10.15 -0.26 -7.25
N LEU A 77 -9.44 0.48 -6.40
CA LEU A 77 -9.92 1.73 -5.83
C LEU A 77 -10.06 2.84 -6.90
N GLY A 78 -9.12 2.93 -7.84
CA GLY A 78 -9.21 3.86 -8.97
C GLY A 78 -10.40 3.57 -9.90
N TYR A 79 -10.67 2.29 -10.17
CA TYR A 79 -11.85 1.87 -10.93
C TYR A 79 -13.16 2.24 -10.19
N ALA A 80 -13.23 1.97 -8.88
CA ALA A 80 -14.38 2.33 -8.07
C ALA A 80 -14.62 3.86 -8.02
N VAL A 81 -13.56 4.67 -7.95
CA VAL A 81 -13.67 6.14 -7.99
C VAL A 81 -14.22 6.64 -9.32
N HIS A 82 -13.76 6.08 -10.45
CA HIS A 82 -14.27 6.46 -11.76
C HIS A 82 -15.71 6.03 -12.00
N MET A 83 -16.10 4.83 -11.57
CA MET A 83 -17.47 4.32 -11.75
C MET A 83 -18.49 4.98 -10.81
N PHE A 84 -18.15 5.13 -9.53
CA PHE A 84 -19.12 5.58 -8.52
C PHE A 84 -18.97 7.06 -8.16
N LEU A 85 -17.75 7.55 -7.97
CA LEU A 85 -17.54 8.92 -7.49
C LEU A 85 -17.66 9.96 -8.62
N GLN A 86 -17.31 9.63 -9.87
CA GLN A 86 -17.44 10.55 -11.01
C GLN A 86 -18.89 11.03 -11.25
N PRO A 87 -19.93 10.16 -11.31
CA PRO A 87 -21.31 10.62 -11.46
C PRO A 87 -21.83 11.33 -10.20
N LEU A 88 -21.46 10.86 -9.01
CA LEU A 88 -21.85 11.50 -7.74
C LEU A 88 -21.24 12.89 -7.57
N ALA A 89 -20.03 13.14 -8.06
CA ALA A 89 -19.37 14.45 -8.03
C ALA A 89 -20.02 15.48 -8.97
N ILE A 90 -20.69 15.02 -10.02
CA ILE A 90 -21.44 15.87 -10.97
C ILE A 90 -22.82 16.23 -10.39
N VAL A 91 -23.49 15.28 -9.72
CA VAL A 91 -24.86 15.43 -9.22
C VAL A 91 -24.91 16.12 -7.85
N SER A 92 -24.00 15.76 -6.95
CA SER A 92 -23.82 16.43 -5.65
C SER A 92 -22.43 17.03 -5.68
N SER A 93 -22.28 18.34 -5.50
CA SER A 93 -20.97 19.03 -5.56
C SER A 93 -19.98 18.51 -4.48
N MET A 94 -19.40 17.33 -4.70
CA MET A 94 -18.49 16.62 -3.78
C MET A 94 -17.05 17.09 -3.99
N ILE A 95 -16.85 18.41 -3.90
CA ILE A 95 -15.60 19.10 -4.30
C ILE A 95 -14.37 18.58 -3.53
N GLN A 96 -14.55 18.05 -2.31
CA GLN A 96 -13.44 17.67 -1.44
C GLN A 96 -13.14 16.15 -1.43
N ALA A 97 -14.15 15.30 -1.64
CA ALA A 97 -14.00 13.85 -1.54
C ALA A 97 -13.32 13.22 -2.76
N TYR A 98 -13.70 13.68 -3.96
CA TYR A 98 -13.13 13.21 -5.22
C TYR A 98 -11.60 13.39 -5.29
N PRO A 99 -11.02 14.59 -5.06
CA PRO A 99 -9.57 14.75 -5.08
C PRO A 99 -8.87 14.04 -3.91
N ALA A 100 -9.50 13.90 -2.75
CA ALA A 100 -8.90 13.22 -1.59
C ALA A 100 -8.72 11.71 -1.83
N VAL A 101 -9.73 11.04 -2.39
CA VAL A 101 -9.63 9.61 -2.72
C VAL A 101 -8.73 9.40 -3.95
N SER A 102 -8.73 10.35 -4.89
CA SER A 102 -7.82 10.29 -6.04
C SER A 102 -6.35 10.42 -5.65
N THR A 103 -6.03 11.35 -4.77
CA THR A 103 -4.67 11.49 -4.23
C THR A 103 -4.26 10.26 -3.43
N ALA A 104 -5.20 9.62 -2.70
CA ALA A 104 -4.91 8.39 -1.96
C ALA A 104 -4.46 7.21 -2.86
N TYR A 105 -5.14 6.95 -4.00
CA TYR A 105 -4.70 5.87 -4.89
C TYR A 105 -3.40 6.20 -5.65
N ILE A 106 -3.18 7.49 -5.99
CA ILE A 106 -1.93 7.93 -6.62
C ILE A 106 -0.75 7.72 -5.65
N LEU A 107 -0.88 8.20 -4.41
CA LEU A 107 0.12 7.98 -3.36
C LEU A 107 0.31 6.49 -3.05
N GLY A 108 -0.78 5.72 -3.04
CA GLY A 108 -0.73 4.25 -2.90
C GLY A 108 0.09 3.59 -4.01
N THR A 109 -0.06 4.05 -5.26
CA THR A 109 0.72 3.55 -6.41
C THR A 109 2.20 3.88 -6.28
N PHE A 110 2.54 5.09 -5.81
CA PHE A 110 3.94 5.44 -5.52
C PHE A 110 4.54 4.56 -4.43
N VAL A 111 3.80 4.28 -3.35
CA VAL A 111 4.23 3.37 -2.29
C VAL A 111 4.44 1.95 -2.84
N ALA A 112 3.58 1.50 -3.75
CA ALA A 112 3.75 0.19 -4.42
C ALA A 112 5.05 0.11 -5.22
N LEU A 113 5.40 1.19 -5.95
CA LEU A 113 6.67 1.28 -6.69
C LEU A 113 7.88 1.28 -5.76
N LEU A 114 7.80 1.94 -4.60
CA LEU A 114 8.86 1.89 -3.59
C LEU A 114 9.07 0.46 -3.06
N TYR A 115 8.00 -0.25 -2.71
CA TYR A 115 8.11 -1.66 -2.32
C TYR A 115 8.69 -2.54 -3.43
N GLY A 116 8.33 -2.29 -4.69
CA GLY A 116 8.91 -2.98 -5.83
C GLY A 116 10.40 -2.67 -6.03
N TYR A 117 10.82 -1.42 -5.83
CA TYR A 117 12.22 -1.01 -5.90
C TYR A 117 13.05 -1.64 -4.79
N ASP A 118 12.55 -1.63 -3.55
CA ASP A 118 13.21 -2.29 -2.42
C ASP A 118 13.32 -3.81 -2.65
N ALA A 119 12.28 -4.45 -3.19
CA ALA A 119 12.34 -5.86 -3.56
C ALA A 119 13.43 -6.14 -4.62
N TRP A 120 13.53 -5.30 -5.66
CA TRP A 120 14.53 -5.45 -6.72
C TRP A 120 15.96 -5.26 -6.19
N LYS A 121 16.16 -4.28 -5.31
CA LYS A 121 17.45 -4.02 -4.67
C LYS A 121 17.87 -5.18 -3.76
N SER A 122 16.96 -5.70 -2.92
CA SER A 122 17.21 -6.87 -2.09
C SER A 122 17.50 -8.13 -2.92
N TRP A 123 16.82 -8.31 -4.07
CA TRP A 123 17.10 -9.42 -4.99
C TRP A 123 18.49 -9.32 -5.62
N THR A 124 18.91 -8.10 -5.99
CA THR A 124 20.25 -7.86 -6.55
C THR A 124 21.35 -8.15 -5.53
N ILE A 125 21.14 -7.77 -4.27
CA ILE A 125 22.06 -8.09 -3.16
C ILE A 125 22.13 -9.60 -2.94
N TYR A 126 20.99 -10.29 -2.90
CA TYR A 126 20.94 -11.75 -2.77
C TYR A 126 21.73 -12.47 -3.88
N ARG A 127 21.61 -12.00 -5.12
CA ARG A 127 22.33 -12.59 -6.27
C ARG A 127 23.85 -12.40 -6.19
N ASN A 128 24.32 -11.28 -5.64
CA ASN A 128 25.75 -10.99 -5.49
C ASN A 128 26.42 -11.72 -4.31
N PHE A 129 25.64 -12.31 -3.39
CA PHE A 129 26.16 -13.10 -2.26
C PHE A 129 26.36 -14.59 -2.59
N ARG A 130 25.96 -15.03 -3.79
CA ARG A 130 26.16 -16.40 -4.30
C ARG A 130 27.33 -16.43 -5.28
#